data_AF-I1CMI8-F1
#
_entry.id   AF-I1CMI8-F1
#
_cell.length_a   1.000
_cell.length_b   1.000
_cell.length_c   1.000
_cell.angle_alpha   90.00
_cell.angle_beta   90.00
_cell.angle_gamma   90.00
#
_symmetry.space_group_name_H-M   'P 1'
#
loop_
_entity.id
_entity.type
_entity.pdbx_description
1 polymer ?
#
loop_
_entity_poly.entity_id
_entity_poly.type
_entity_poly.pdbx_seq_one_letter_code
_entity_poly.pdbx_strand_id
1 'polypeptide(L)'
;MNFLIILLAFIVIVQASVHTVHMDKLRLAQFIVAQIKARIHSEITLKISTSVTSNVIRHISIDLITPHGISKVEKASSSTIQLSVANGLQVRVSKTLEKALDKIITQSMIEELMPTKLDRVSQLKGVMIQAEKLVRLQLTKILPKIEKALRSCIETHLERNTHHLEIYIPKEGNFIVLLHLDVSVLSRAETITRSVFRNYIRQNATDLAQLGQRNLLYKGLRVAFAH
;
A
#
# COMPACT_ATOMS: atom_id res chain seq x y z
N MET A 1 14.56 3.76 -3.80
CA MET A 1 13.70 3.34 -2.67
C MET A 1 14.38 2.42 -1.65
N ASN A 2 15.49 1.73 -1.95
CA ASN A 2 16.20 0.88 -0.97
C ASN A 2 16.95 1.63 0.15
N PHE A 3 17.15 2.94 0.00
CA PHE A 3 17.87 3.79 0.96
C PHE A 3 17.17 3.91 2.32
N LEU A 4 15.84 3.90 2.37
CA LEU A 4 15.10 4.12 3.61
C LEU A 4 15.22 2.92 4.57
N ILE A 5 15.19 1.70 4.04
CA ILE A 5 15.35 0.46 4.81
C ILE A 5 16.78 0.34 5.35
N ILE A 6 17.78 0.76 4.56
CA ILE A 6 19.19 0.80 4.95
C ILE A 6 19.42 1.85 6.05
N LEU A 7 18.81 3.03 5.92
CA LEU A 7 18.89 4.10 6.91
C LEU A 7 18.22 3.69 8.23
N LEU A 8 17.10 2.96 8.17
CA LEU A 8 16.35 2.52 9.35
C LEU A 8 17.01 1.34 10.07
N ALA A 9 17.60 0.38 9.33
CA ALA A 9 18.47 -0.62 9.91
C ALA A 9 19.71 0.02 10.55
N PHE A 10 20.28 1.05 9.92
CA PHE A 10 21.39 1.82 10.48
C PHE A 10 21.01 2.55 11.77
N ILE A 11 19.81 3.14 11.85
CA ILE A 11 19.31 3.79 13.07
C ILE A 11 19.12 2.76 14.20
N VAL A 12 18.60 1.57 13.91
CA VAL A 12 18.49 0.47 14.89
C VAL A 12 19.85 0.07 15.45
N ILE A 13 20.86 0.00 14.57
CA ILE A 13 22.23 -0.39 14.95
C ILE A 13 22.89 0.72 15.77
N VAL A 14 22.75 1.98 15.36
CA VAL A 14 23.33 3.14 16.06
C VAL A 14 22.67 3.35 17.42
N GLN A 15 21.35 3.18 17.53
CA GLN A 15 20.64 3.27 18.81
C GLN A 15 20.96 2.10 19.74
N ALA A 16 21.17 0.89 19.20
CA ALA A 16 21.61 -0.26 19.98
C ALA A 16 23.10 -0.23 20.35
N SER A 17 23.95 0.49 19.61
CA SER A 17 25.40 0.57 19.86
C SER A 17 25.80 1.74 20.75
N VAL A 18 25.08 2.87 20.71
CA VAL A 18 25.36 4.05 21.53
C VAL A 18 24.79 3.91 22.95
N HIS A 19 23.91 2.94 23.14
CA HIS A 19 23.25 2.66 24.39
C HIS A 19 23.32 1.14 24.60
N THR A 20 24.24 0.70 25.46
CA THR A 20 24.19 -0.58 26.19
C THR A 20 22.93 -0.61 27.05
N VAL A 21 21.78 -0.57 26.40
CA VAL A 21 20.48 -0.36 27.02
C VAL A 21 19.70 -1.61 26.73
N HIS A 22 19.21 -2.21 27.81
CA HIS A 22 17.94 -2.92 27.84
C HIS A 22 16.90 -2.14 27.00
N MET A 23 16.90 -2.34 25.69
CA MET A 23 15.80 -1.91 24.84
C MET A 23 14.63 -2.75 25.31
N ASP A 24 13.72 -2.10 26.02
CA ASP A 24 12.48 -2.69 26.49
C ASP A 24 11.82 -3.42 25.32
N LYS A 25 11.56 -4.72 25.51
CA LYS A 25 11.00 -5.65 24.52
C LYS A 25 9.81 -5.02 23.80
N LEU A 26 9.01 -4.28 24.56
CA LEU A 26 7.85 -3.51 24.10
C LEU A 26 8.22 -2.49 23.01
N ARG A 27 9.23 -1.64 23.25
CA ARG A 27 9.65 -0.58 22.33
C ARG A 27 10.23 -1.17 21.04
N LEU A 28 11.00 -2.24 21.16
CA LEU A 28 11.57 -2.92 20.00
C LEU A 28 10.47 -3.58 19.16
N ALA A 29 9.46 -4.17 19.80
CA ALA A 29 8.33 -4.77 19.10
C ALA A 29 7.49 -3.72 18.36
N GLN A 30 7.19 -2.59 19.01
CA GLN A 30 6.51 -1.44 18.39
C GLN A 30 7.28 -0.93 17.17
N PHE A 31 8.59 -0.80 17.28
CA PHE A 31 9.44 -0.37 16.19
C PHE A 31 9.35 -1.34 15.00
N ILE A 32 9.49 -2.65 15.23
CA ILE A 32 9.40 -3.67 14.17
C ILE A 32 8.02 -3.65 13.50
N VAL A 33 6.93 -3.52 14.28
CA VAL A 33 5.58 -3.37 13.74
C VAL A 33 5.47 -2.16 12.83
N ALA A 34 5.96 -0.99 13.28
CA ALA A 34 5.91 0.23 12.48
C ALA A 34 6.68 0.09 11.16
N GLN A 35 7.86 -0.55 11.19
CA GLN A 35 8.65 -0.82 9.99
C GLN A 35 7.92 -1.73 8.99
N ILE A 36 7.33 -2.82 9.49
CA ILE A 36 6.55 -3.75 8.67
C ILE A 36 5.34 -3.03 8.06
N LYS A 37 4.59 -2.25 8.86
CA LYS A 37 3.43 -1.47 8.37
C LYS A 37 3.83 -0.44 7.32
N ALA A 38 4.94 0.28 7.50
CA ALA A 38 5.45 1.23 6.52
C ALA A 38 5.84 0.54 5.19
N ARG A 39 6.44 -0.65 5.27
CA ARG A 39 6.76 -1.45 4.08
C ARG A 39 5.50 -1.96 3.38
N ILE A 40 4.52 -2.49 4.11
CA ILE A 40 3.23 -2.89 3.56
C ILE A 40 2.56 -1.69 2.86
N HIS A 41 2.57 -0.52 3.49
CA HIS A 41 1.98 0.69 2.91
C HIS A 41 2.65 1.06 1.57
N SER A 42 3.97 1.12 1.53
CA SER A 42 4.71 1.49 0.31
C SER A 42 4.68 0.43 -0.79
N GLU A 43 4.77 -0.86 -0.44
CA GLU A 43 4.86 -1.96 -1.41
C GLU A 43 3.50 -2.51 -1.85
N ILE A 44 2.46 -2.34 -1.04
CA ILE A 44 1.11 -2.85 -1.33
C ILE A 44 0.14 -1.68 -1.51
N THR A 45 -0.11 -0.90 -0.45
CA THR A 45 -1.17 0.13 -0.45
C THR A 45 -0.98 1.14 -1.57
N LEU A 46 0.20 1.77 -1.63
CA LEU A 46 0.51 2.82 -2.59
C LEU A 46 0.55 2.29 -4.04
N LYS A 47 1.11 1.10 -4.25
CA LYS A 47 1.19 0.49 -5.59
C LYS A 47 -0.18 0.11 -6.12
N ILE A 48 -1.04 -0.50 -5.29
CA ILE A 48 -2.40 -0.85 -5.70
C ILE A 48 -3.23 0.40 -5.90
N SER A 49 -3.24 1.34 -4.96
CA SER A 49 -4.06 2.56 -5.08
C SER A 49 -3.70 3.33 -6.34
N THR A 50 -2.41 3.54 -6.61
CA THR A 50 -1.95 4.26 -7.80
C THR A 50 -2.26 3.49 -9.09
N SER A 51 -2.06 2.16 -9.12
CA SER A 51 -2.28 1.35 -10.32
C SER A 51 -3.76 1.21 -10.66
N VAL A 52 -4.63 1.00 -9.65
CA VAL A 52 -6.08 0.96 -9.83
C VAL A 52 -6.58 2.33 -10.30
N THR A 53 -6.08 3.42 -9.71
CA THR A 53 -6.42 4.79 -10.11
C THR A 53 -6.02 5.08 -11.55
N SER A 54 -4.80 4.72 -11.94
CA SER A 54 -4.34 4.87 -13.33
C SER A 54 -5.17 4.03 -14.30
N ASN A 55 -5.57 2.82 -13.89
CA ASN A 55 -6.47 1.99 -14.69
C ASN A 55 -7.83 2.68 -14.88
N VAL A 56 -8.38 3.30 -13.84
CA VAL A 56 -9.64 4.05 -13.94
C VAL A 56 -9.51 5.26 -14.87
N ILE A 57 -8.45 6.08 -14.75
CA ILE A 57 -8.22 7.24 -15.65
C ILE A 57 -8.23 6.82 -17.11
N ARG A 58 -7.60 5.68 -17.44
CA ARG A 58 -7.50 5.18 -18.82
C ARG A 58 -8.82 4.70 -19.41
N HIS A 59 -9.81 4.38 -18.57
CA HIS A 59 -11.06 3.74 -18.98
C HIS A 59 -12.31 4.54 -18.59
N ILE A 60 -12.14 5.77 -18.10
CA ILE A 60 -13.22 6.76 -18.02
C ILE A 60 -13.32 7.48 -19.36
N SER A 61 -14.52 7.49 -19.95
CA SER A 61 -14.88 8.37 -21.07
C SER A 61 -15.97 9.35 -20.63
N ILE A 62 -16.00 10.52 -21.24
CA ILE A 62 -16.97 11.58 -20.91
C ILE A 62 -17.71 11.97 -22.19
N ASP A 63 -19.01 11.78 -22.17
CA ASP A 63 -19.90 12.17 -23.26
C ASP A 63 -20.80 13.31 -22.78
N LEU A 64 -21.15 14.23 -23.68
CA LEU A 64 -22.03 15.36 -23.45
C LEU A 64 -23.31 15.14 -24.25
N ILE A 65 -24.45 15.02 -23.59
CA ILE A 65 -25.75 15.06 -24.24
C ILE A 65 -26.13 16.52 -24.43
N THR A 66 -26.36 16.89 -25.68
CA THR A 66 -26.85 18.20 -26.11
C THR A 66 -28.25 18.06 -26.71
N PRO A 67 -29.00 19.17 -26.89
CA PRO A 67 -30.24 19.16 -27.66
C PRO A 67 -30.08 18.59 -29.10
N HIS A 68 -28.87 18.57 -29.64
CA HIS A 68 -28.54 18.10 -30.98
C HIS A 68 -28.00 16.65 -31.01
N GLY A 69 -27.99 15.96 -29.86
CA GLY A 69 -27.49 14.58 -29.72
C GLY A 69 -26.26 14.47 -28.80
N ILE A 70 -25.65 13.29 -28.79
CA ILE A 70 -24.49 12.96 -27.95
C ILE A 70 -23.20 13.39 -28.66
N SER A 71 -22.40 14.20 -27.99
CA SER A 71 -21.08 14.65 -28.46
C SER A 71 -19.99 14.18 -27.51
N LYS A 72 -18.87 13.67 -28.04
CA LYS A 72 -17.74 13.25 -27.20
C LYS A 72 -16.96 14.47 -26.74
N VAL A 73 -16.64 14.53 -25.45
CA VAL A 73 -15.76 15.58 -24.94
C VAL A 73 -14.33 15.28 -25.35
N GLU A 74 -13.63 16.27 -25.90
CA GLU A 74 -12.22 16.12 -26.26
C GLU A 74 -11.37 15.69 -25.05
N LYS A 75 -10.40 14.82 -25.32
CA LYS A 75 -9.58 14.18 -24.27
C LYS A 75 -8.81 15.17 -23.38
N ALA A 76 -8.41 16.31 -23.94
CA ALA A 76 -7.76 17.38 -23.17
C ALA A 76 -8.74 18.01 -22.16
N SER A 77 -9.96 18.28 -22.61
CA SER A 77 -11.04 18.88 -21.81
C SER A 77 -11.64 17.90 -20.78
N SER A 78 -11.57 16.58 -21.02
CA SER A 78 -12.04 15.56 -20.06
C SER A 78 -11.05 15.26 -18.92
N SER A 79 -9.79 15.69 -19.06
CA SER A 79 -8.69 15.27 -18.19
C SER A 79 -8.88 15.68 -16.72
N THR A 80 -9.38 16.89 -16.44
CA THR A 80 -9.62 17.37 -15.07
C THR A 80 -10.71 16.58 -14.35
N ILE A 81 -11.80 16.25 -15.06
CA ILE A 81 -12.91 15.45 -14.50
C ILE A 81 -12.43 14.01 -14.25
N GLN A 82 -11.73 13.41 -15.22
CA GLN A 82 -11.12 12.09 -15.07
C GLN A 82 -10.16 12.04 -13.88
N LEU A 83 -9.32 13.06 -13.71
CA LEU A 83 -8.38 13.16 -12.59
C LEU A 83 -9.09 13.31 -11.25
N SER A 84 -10.15 14.12 -11.18
CA SER A 84 -10.93 14.33 -9.96
C SER A 84 -11.61 13.04 -9.49
N VAL A 85 -12.31 12.35 -10.40
CA VAL A 85 -12.95 11.06 -10.14
C VAL A 85 -11.92 10.02 -9.69
N ALA A 86 -10.76 10.00 -10.36
CA ALA A 86 -9.68 9.07 -10.06
C ALA A 86 -9.02 9.36 -8.70
N ASN A 87 -8.75 10.62 -8.36
CA ASN A 87 -8.17 10.99 -7.06
C ASN A 87 -9.13 10.64 -5.91
N GLY A 88 -10.43 10.86 -6.09
CA GLY A 88 -11.45 10.42 -5.14
C GLY A 88 -11.41 8.90 -4.91
N LEU A 89 -11.22 8.11 -5.98
CA LEU A 89 -11.06 6.67 -5.89
C LEU A 89 -9.76 6.28 -5.17
N GLN A 90 -8.65 6.93 -5.49
CA GLN A 90 -7.34 6.65 -4.90
C GLN A 90 -7.38 6.72 -3.37
N VAL A 91 -7.99 7.78 -2.84
CA VAL A 91 -8.15 7.97 -1.38
C VAL A 91 -8.99 6.85 -0.77
N ARG A 92 -10.10 6.46 -1.41
CA ARG A 92 -10.97 5.38 -0.93
C ARG A 92 -10.27 4.02 -0.95
N VAL A 93 -9.56 3.71 -2.04
CA VAL A 93 -8.78 2.48 -2.18
C VAL A 93 -7.67 2.41 -1.13
N SER A 94 -6.91 3.51 -0.93
CA SER A 94 -5.86 3.56 0.10
C SER A 94 -6.42 3.30 1.49
N LYS A 95 -7.50 4.00 1.88
CA LYS A 95 -8.14 3.82 3.18
C LYS A 95 -8.71 2.41 3.38
N THR A 96 -9.26 1.81 2.32
CA THR A 96 -9.79 0.44 2.37
C THR A 96 -8.66 -0.57 2.60
N LEU A 97 -7.55 -0.41 1.89
CA LEU A 97 -6.35 -1.23 2.07
C LEU A 97 -5.76 -1.04 3.47
N GLU A 98 -5.55 0.20 3.92
CA GLU A 98 -5.04 0.49 5.27
C GLU A 98 -5.87 -0.19 6.36
N LYS A 99 -7.20 -0.07 6.31
CA LYS A 99 -8.09 -0.73 7.27
C LYS A 99 -7.98 -2.25 7.24
N ALA A 100 -7.88 -2.85 6.06
CA ALA A 100 -7.76 -4.29 5.92
C ALA A 100 -6.39 -4.81 6.37
N LEU A 101 -5.33 -4.02 6.16
CA LEU A 101 -3.94 -4.38 6.41
C LEU A 101 -3.50 -4.05 7.85
N ASP A 102 -4.20 -3.16 8.56
CA ASP A 102 -3.79 -2.66 9.89
C ASP A 102 -3.61 -3.77 10.94
N LYS A 103 -4.41 -4.84 10.82
CA LYS A 103 -4.40 -5.99 11.75
C LYS A 103 -3.52 -7.16 11.29
N ILE A 104 -2.74 -7.01 10.21
CA ILE A 104 -1.84 -8.07 9.73
C ILE A 104 -0.76 -8.41 10.74
N ILE A 105 -0.27 -7.38 11.43
CA ILE A 105 0.80 -7.52 12.41
C ILE A 105 0.47 -6.63 13.61
N THR A 106 0.53 -7.22 14.80
CA THR A 106 0.36 -6.51 16.06
C THR A 106 1.65 -6.56 16.85
N GLN A 107 1.75 -5.68 17.84
CA GLN A 107 2.88 -5.65 18.76
C GLN A 107 3.01 -6.97 19.53
N SER A 108 1.90 -7.51 20.04
CA SER A 108 1.88 -8.80 20.74
C SER A 108 2.46 -9.94 19.91
N MET A 109 2.11 -10.01 18.62
CA MET A 109 2.66 -11.03 17.70
C MET A 109 4.18 -10.92 17.57
N ILE A 110 4.74 -9.71 17.60
CA ILE A 110 6.19 -9.52 17.53
C ILE A 110 6.85 -9.85 18.87
N GLU A 111 6.23 -9.51 19.98
CA GLU A 111 6.73 -9.84 21.32
C GLU A 111 6.79 -11.35 21.55
N GLU A 112 5.83 -12.11 21.03
CA GLU A 112 5.83 -13.59 21.08
C GLU A 112 7.00 -14.20 20.31
N LEU A 113 7.47 -13.55 19.24
CA LEU A 113 8.62 -14.01 18.45
C LEU A 113 9.96 -13.67 19.12
N MET A 114 9.97 -12.72 20.06
CA MET A 114 11.19 -12.28 20.73
C MET A 114 11.59 -13.22 21.86
N PRO A 115 12.89 -13.59 21.94
CA PRO A 115 13.40 -14.34 23.08
C PRO A 115 13.28 -13.49 24.36
N THR A 116 13.27 -14.17 25.51
CA THR A 116 13.25 -13.54 26.84
C THR A 116 14.42 -12.58 27.06
N LYS A 117 15.55 -12.85 26.39
CA LYS A 117 16.73 -12.00 26.40
C LYS A 117 17.31 -11.90 24.99
N LEU A 118 17.49 -10.67 24.50
CA LEU A 118 17.98 -10.38 23.16
C LEU A 118 19.44 -9.93 23.24
N ASP A 119 20.34 -10.91 23.29
CA ASP A 119 21.78 -10.67 23.53
C ASP A 119 22.60 -10.65 22.24
N ARG A 120 22.02 -11.02 21.09
CA ARG A 120 22.73 -11.14 19.82
C ARG A 120 21.92 -10.56 18.67
N VAL A 121 22.59 -9.86 17.75
CA VAL A 121 21.97 -9.36 16.52
C VAL A 121 21.45 -10.46 15.62
N SER A 122 22.05 -11.65 15.65
CA SER A 122 21.51 -12.82 14.94
C SER A 122 20.11 -13.20 15.42
N GLN A 123 19.78 -12.98 16.70
CA GLN A 123 18.44 -13.21 17.24
C GLN A 123 17.46 -12.16 16.71
N LEU A 124 17.83 -10.88 16.72
CA LEU A 124 17.01 -9.82 16.14
C LEU A 124 16.71 -10.07 14.65
N LYS A 125 17.73 -10.48 13.89
CA LYS A 125 17.58 -10.89 12.48
C LYS A 125 16.61 -12.06 12.34
N GLY A 126 16.69 -13.04 13.24
CA GLY A 126 15.74 -14.15 13.33
C GLY A 126 14.30 -13.69 13.54
N VAL A 127 14.07 -12.80 14.52
CA VAL A 127 12.75 -12.21 14.82
C VAL A 127 12.19 -11.48 13.60
N MET A 128 12.98 -10.64 12.94
CA MET A 128 12.55 -9.91 11.74
C MET A 128 12.16 -10.85 10.59
N ILE A 129 12.92 -11.93 10.38
CA ILE A 129 12.61 -12.94 9.35
C ILE A 129 11.31 -13.67 9.69
N GLN A 130 11.10 -14.04 10.95
CA GLN A 130 9.89 -14.73 11.39
C GLN A 130 8.66 -13.82 11.30
N ALA A 131 8.80 -12.55 11.69
CA ALA A 131 7.76 -11.54 11.57
C ALA A 131 7.34 -11.34 10.10
N GLU A 132 8.30 -11.25 9.19
CA GLU A 132 8.06 -11.16 7.75
C GLU A 132 7.34 -12.41 7.20
N LYS A 133 7.72 -13.61 7.64
CA LYS A 133 7.01 -14.85 7.29
C LYS A 133 5.56 -14.83 7.78
N LEU A 134 5.33 -14.36 9.01
CA LEU A 134 4.00 -14.23 9.59
C LEU A 134 3.14 -13.26 8.78
N VAL A 135 3.68 -12.10 8.42
CA VAL A 135 3.02 -11.10 7.57
C VAL A 135 2.57 -11.70 6.24
N ARG A 136 3.44 -12.45 5.56
CA ARG A 136 3.10 -13.09 4.28
C ARG A 136 1.99 -14.12 4.42
N LEU A 137 2.03 -14.91 5.49
CA LEU A 137 0.99 -15.89 5.78
C LEU A 137 -0.36 -15.20 6.02
N GLN A 138 -0.36 -14.12 6.80
CA GLN A 138 -1.57 -13.33 7.05
C GLN A 138 -2.08 -12.64 5.78
N LEU A 139 -1.20 -12.03 4.98
CA LEU A 139 -1.56 -11.44 3.69
C LEU A 139 -2.23 -12.45 2.76
N THR A 140 -1.71 -13.67 2.68
CA THR A 140 -2.29 -14.74 1.87
C THR A 140 -3.70 -15.11 2.34
N LYS A 141 -3.91 -15.16 3.66
CA LYS A 141 -5.23 -15.46 4.27
C LYS A 141 -6.25 -14.35 4.03
N ILE A 142 -5.84 -13.08 4.08
CA ILE A 142 -6.77 -11.96 3.96
C ILE A 142 -6.98 -11.48 2.53
N LEU A 143 -6.14 -11.89 1.57
CA LEU A 143 -6.23 -11.47 0.17
C LEU A 143 -7.65 -11.58 -0.43
N PRO A 144 -8.39 -12.70 -0.27
CA PRO A 144 -9.76 -12.78 -0.79
C PRO A 144 -10.71 -11.73 -0.20
N LYS A 145 -10.53 -11.39 1.09
CA LYS A 145 -11.32 -10.34 1.76
C LYS A 145 -10.95 -8.95 1.22
N ILE A 146 -9.66 -8.72 0.94
CA ILE A 146 -9.18 -7.48 0.33
C ILE A 146 -9.74 -7.32 -1.07
N GLU A 147 -9.70 -8.37 -1.90
CA GLU A 147 -10.28 -8.35 -3.25
C GLU A 147 -11.76 -7.99 -3.21
N LYS A 148 -12.53 -8.62 -2.33
CA LYS A 148 -13.96 -8.32 -2.14
C LYS A 148 -14.21 -6.88 -1.69
N ALA A 149 -13.43 -6.38 -0.72
CA ALA A 149 -13.56 -5.02 -0.22
C ALA A 149 -13.19 -3.97 -1.27
N LEU A 150 -12.13 -4.22 -2.04
CA LEU A 150 -11.72 -3.35 -3.15
C LEU A 150 -12.75 -3.34 -4.27
N ARG A 151 -13.28 -4.50 -4.66
CA ARG A 151 -14.35 -4.60 -5.65
C ARG A 151 -15.54 -3.73 -5.25
N SER A 152 -16.07 -3.94 -4.03
CA SER A 152 -17.19 -3.16 -3.52
C SER A 152 -16.88 -1.66 -3.42
N CYS A 153 -15.66 -1.30 -3.03
CA CYS A 153 -15.21 0.09 -2.96
C CYS A 153 -15.18 0.76 -4.34
N ILE A 154 -14.68 0.05 -5.36
CA ILE A 154 -14.68 0.52 -6.75
C ILE A 154 -16.11 0.62 -7.25
N GLU A 155 -16.91 -0.45 -7.17
CA GLU A 155 -18.33 -0.46 -7.60
C GLU A 155 -19.13 0.70 -7.00
N THR A 156 -19.07 0.89 -5.68
CA THR A 156 -19.73 2.01 -4.99
C THR A 156 -19.24 3.37 -5.49
N HIS A 157 -17.94 3.50 -5.78
CA HIS A 157 -17.39 4.74 -6.32
C HIS A 157 -17.84 4.96 -7.76
N LEU A 158 -17.92 3.92 -8.59
CA LEU A 158 -18.41 4.01 -9.95
C LEU A 158 -19.88 4.44 -9.94
N GLU A 159 -20.74 3.74 -9.22
CA GLU A 159 -22.18 4.06 -9.12
C GLU A 159 -22.44 5.52 -8.74
N ARG A 160 -21.72 6.04 -7.74
CA ARG A 160 -21.85 7.42 -7.28
C ARG A 160 -21.38 8.47 -8.29
N ASN A 161 -20.45 8.12 -9.16
CA ASN A 161 -19.87 9.03 -10.14
C ASN A 161 -20.42 8.83 -11.56
N THR A 162 -21.23 7.80 -11.80
CA THR A 162 -21.95 7.60 -13.06
C THR A 162 -23.27 8.40 -13.14
N HIS A 163 -23.54 9.29 -12.19
CA HIS A 163 -24.75 10.11 -12.20
C HIS A 163 -24.67 11.27 -13.20
N HIS A 164 -25.81 11.54 -13.84
CA HIS A 164 -26.03 12.64 -14.77
C HIS A 164 -25.72 13.98 -14.10
N LEU A 165 -24.72 14.69 -14.61
CA LEU A 165 -24.49 16.08 -14.21
C LEU A 165 -25.23 16.97 -15.20
N GLU A 166 -26.40 17.45 -14.81
CA GLU A 166 -27.19 18.38 -15.61
C GLU A 166 -26.65 19.79 -15.41
N ILE A 167 -26.21 20.41 -16.51
CA ILE A 167 -25.73 21.78 -16.55
C ILE A 167 -26.71 22.57 -17.41
N TYR A 168 -27.38 23.53 -16.79
CA TYR A 168 -28.21 24.48 -17.53
C TYR A 168 -27.35 25.67 -17.97
N ILE A 169 -27.29 25.91 -19.27
CA ILE A 169 -26.68 27.12 -19.83
C ILE A 169 -27.82 27.97 -20.44
N PRO A 170 -28.05 29.19 -19.92
CA PRO A 170 -29.06 30.09 -20.46
C PRO A 170 -28.84 30.32 -21.97
N LYS A 171 -29.91 30.20 -22.76
CA LYS A 171 -29.93 30.29 -24.24
C LYS A 171 -29.40 29.08 -25.01
N GLU A 172 -28.69 28.14 -24.38
CA GLU A 172 -28.15 26.94 -25.04
C GLU A 172 -28.86 25.64 -24.62
N GLY A 173 -29.64 25.68 -23.52
CA GLY A 173 -30.47 24.58 -23.05
C GLY A 173 -29.80 23.75 -21.95
N ASN A 174 -30.38 22.57 -21.67
CA ASN A 174 -29.85 21.62 -20.70
C ASN A 174 -28.80 20.72 -21.37
N PHE A 175 -27.64 20.61 -20.74
CA PHE A 175 -26.58 19.70 -21.10
C PHE A 175 -26.46 18.61 -20.05
N ILE A 176 -26.30 17.36 -20.47
CA ILE A 176 -26.11 16.25 -19.53
C ILE A 176 -24.71 15.68 -19.74
N VAL A 177 -23.89 15.68 -18.69
CA VAL A 177 -22.58 15.01 -18.71
C VAL A 177 -22.78 13.55 -18.31
N LEU A 178 -22.35 12.64 -19.18
CA LEU A 178 -22.30 11.19 -18.95
C LEU A 178 -20.86 10.75 -18.69
N LEU A 179 -20.66 10.06 -17.58
CA LEU A 179 -19.40 9.40 -17.24
C LEU A 179 -19.53 7.91 -17.55
N HIS A 180 -18.79 7.44 -18.56
CA HIS A 180 -18.72 6.04 -18.94
C HIS A 180 -17.48 5.40 -18.35
N LEU A 181 -17.65 4.30 -17.63
CA LEU A 181 -16.56 3.46 -17.13
C LEU A 181 -16.65 2.08 -17.75
N ASP A 182 -15.56 1.63 -18.35
CA ASP A 182 -15.45 0.28 -18.88
C ASP A 182 -15.57 -0.75 -17.74
N VAL A 183 -16.43 -1.75 -17.93
CA VAL A 183 -16.63 -2.89 -17.01
C VAL A 183 -15.30 -3.65 -16.77
N SER A 184 -14.34 -3.56 -17.71
CA SER A 184 -13.00 -4.14 -17.57
C SER A 184 -12.17 -3.52 -16.44
N VAL A 185 -12.59 -2.38 -15.86
CA VAL A 185 -11.94 -1.74 -14.71
C VAL A 185 -11.87 -2.67 -13.50
N LEU A 186 -12.94 -3.41 -13.21
CA LEU A 186 -13.03 -4.28 -12.04
C LEU A 186 -12.10 -5.50 -12.16
N SER A 187 -12.15 -6.21 -13.28
CA SER A 187 -11.31 -7.39 -13.51
C SER A 187 -9.82 -7.05 -13.54
N ARG A 188 -9.45 -5.88 -14.07
CA ARG A 188 -8.08 -5.37 -14.04
C ARG A 188 -7.64 -4.95 -12.64
N ALA A 189 -8.51 -4.34 -11.84
CA ALA A 189 -8.19 -3.99 -10.45
C ALA A 189 -7.90 -5.22 -9.59
N GLU A 190 -8.65 -6.31 -9.78
CA GLU A 190 -8.37 -7.60 -9.14
C GLU A 190 -7.03 -8.18 -9.60
N THR A 191 -6.76 -8.14 -10.90
CA THR A 191 -5.48 -8.62 -11.47
C THR A 191 -4.29 -7.83 -10.92
N ILE A 192 -4.41 -6.49 -10.84
CA ILE A 192 -3.40 -5.60 -10.23
C ILE A 192 -3.17 -5.99 -8.77
N THR A 193 -4.25 -6.14 -8.00
CA THR A 193 -4.19 -6.50 -6.58
C THR A 193 -3.46 -7.83 -6.40
N ARG A 194 -3.86 -8.88 -7.14
CA ARG A 194 -3.20 -10.18 -7.11
C ARG A 194 -1.74 -10.10 -7.48
N SER A 195 -1.40 -9.35 -8.53
CA SER A 195 -0.02 -9.19 -8.99
C SER A 195 0.86 -8.54 -7.92
N VAL A 196 0.41 -7.44 -7.32
CA VAL A 196 1.15 -6.75 -6.26
C VAL A 196 1.33 -7.63 -5.03
N PHE A 197 0.27 -8.28 -4.55
CA PHE A 197 0.37 -9.21 -3.41
C PHE A 197 1.29 -10.39 -3.70
N ARG A 198 1.17 -11.00 -4.88
CA ARG A 198 2.03 -12.11 -5.30
C ARG A 198 3.49 -11.69 -5.38
N ASN A 199 3.77 -10.50 -5.91
CA ASN A 199 5.13 -9.97 -5.97
C ASN A 199 5.69 -9.73 -4.57
N TYR A 200 4.90 -9.15 -3.67
CA TYR A 200 5.30 -8.96 -2.27
C TYR A 200 5.59 -10.29 -1.56
N ILE A 201 4.73 -11.30 -1.74
CA ILE A 201 4.89 -12.63 -1.14
C ILE A 201 6.11 -13.37 -1.71
N ARG A 202 6.36 -13.24 -3.02
CA ARG A 202 7.46 -13.89 -3.74
C ARG A 202 8.82 -13.21 -3.53
N GLN A 203 8.87 -11.91 -3.20
CA GLN A 203 10.12 -11.23 -2.85
C GLN A 203 10.83 -12.05 -1.76
N ASN A 204 12.09 -12.44 -1.94
CA ASN A 204 12.75 -13.34 -1.00
C ASN A 204 12.86 -12.70 0.39
N ALA A 205 12.56 -13.44 1.46
CA ALA A 205 12.83 -13.00 2.84
C ALA A 205 14.33 -12.70 3.05
N THR A 206 15.18 -13.28 2.19
CA THR A 206 16.62 -13.06 2.11
C THR A 206 17.00 -11.64 1.69
N ASP A 207 16.15 -10.87 0.99
CA ASP A 207 16.47 -9.48 0.63
C ASP A 207 16.54 -8.56 1.87
N LEU A 208 15.73 -8.81 2.90
CA LEU A 208 15.84 -8.14 4.21
C LEU A 208 17.13 -8.54 4.94
N ALA A 209 17.51 -9.82 4.86
CA ALA A 209 18.73 -10.35 5.47
C ALA A 209 20.02 -9.90 4.74
N GLN A 210 19.95 -9.71 3.42
CA GLN A 210 21.03 -9.24 2.57
C GLN A 210 21.14 -7.71 2.55
N LEU A 211 20.03 -6.97 2.69
CA LEU A 211 20.08 -5.51 2.94
C LEU A 211 20.73 -5.19 4.28
N GLY A 212 20.54 -6.04 5.29
CA GLY A 212 21.34 -5.99 6.52
C GLY A 212 22.82 -6.33 6.29
N GLN A 213 23.15 -7.30 5.44
CA GLN A 213 24.55 -7.66 5.17
C GLN A 213 25.30 -6.68 4.26
N ARG A 214 24.62 -6.01 3.32
CA ARG A 214 25.26 -5.20 2.29
C ARG A 214 25.55 -3.75 2.70
N ASN A 215 24.95 -3.23 3.76
CA ASN A 215 25.28 -1.90 4.25
C ASN A 215 25.30 -1.87 5.79
N LEU A 216 26.49 -1.61 6.33
CA LEU A 216 26.79 -1.11 7.69
C LEU A 216 26.84 -2.08 8.89
N LEU A 217 26.56 -3.38 8.76
CA LEU A 217 26.48 -4.27 9.93
C LEU A 217 27.80 -4.86 10.46
N TYR A 218 28.96 -4.73 9.78
CA TYR A 218 30.19 -5.42 10.21
C TYR A 218 31.20 -4.61 11.02
N LYS A 219 31.11 -3.27 11.06
CA LYS A 219 32.05 -2.44 11.86
C LYS A 219 31.46 -1.88 13.15
N GLY A 220 30.19 -1.45 13.17
CA GLY A 220 29.56 -0.91 14.39
C GLY A 220 29.25 -1.97 15.45
N LEU A 221 28.86 -3.17 15.03
CA LEU A 221 28.47 -4.23 15.96
C LEU A 221 29.61 -4.96 16.64
N ARG A 222 30.78 -5.01 16.01
CA ARG A 222 31.95 -5.63 16.64
C ARG A 222 32.47 -4.79 17.82
N VAL A 223 32.14 -3.50 17.86
CA VAL A 223 32.53 -2.58 18.94
C VAL A 223 31.52 -2.62 20.09
N ALA A 224 30.22 -2.79 19.82
CA ALA A 224 29.18 -2.82 20.84
C ALA A 224 29.09 -4.16 21.63
N PHE A 225 29.60 -5.26 21.08
CA PHE A 225 29.55 -6.60 21.69
C PHE A 225 30.93 -7.17 22.09
N ALA A 226 32.00 -6.37 21.99
CA ALA A 226 33.35 -6.75 22.41
C ALA A 226 33.78 -6.15 23.76
N HIS A 227 32.83 -5.57 24.51
CA HIS A 227 33.00 -5.12 25.88
C HIS A 227 32.06 -5.88 26.81
#